data_AF-A0A943CKN6-F1
#
_entry.id   AF-A0A943CKN6-F1
#
_cell.length_a   1.000
_cell.length_b   1.000
_cell.length_c   1.000
_cell.angle_alpha   90.00
_cell.angle_beta   90.00
_cell.angle_gamma   90.00
#
_symmetry.space_group_name_H-M   'P 1'
#
loop_
_entity.id
_entity.type
_entity.pdbx_description
1 polymer ?
#
loop_
_entity_poly.entity_id
_entity_poly.type
_entity_poly.pdbx_seq_one_letter_code
_entity_poly.pdbx_strand_id
1 'polypeptide(L)'
;MKKNILFGLIILSFVLAGCKQDVKEEKEASTEVTKELSGGQEEVTETPEQNTQSFKGRVIENQTFEIQLNDWGMVTFTSVAPEENSNDPEFLLVKNDKVIYEFPEIKADASDSFKQISGVKFSDVNMDGKKDVLLLLQYCNDGDSWNMPVIFLQENPDNMMYLDYPNLESYKVEAKTENGTPFYRDTFFEEFLGKQHLTEKLSDMEGVWTDYVEYLDSISGATMDIQKQIEVFAQNRDKWATDIDFADEQYKFTLADLDMDGQVELLVSHSGGTGFFSYTSFYNVDKDGKLKELNTTFSEYESQPDLMDQVSDESDVMVYSNIINGKGYYNYIVYDLMKESPSSYVYRVSSLAIVDDVVTETKLAVEYETYDGPDYAATVSYKDYTGAELTEEEYYAYAAAYYDAQNAAEHQAHFQWKDVSDIVNASDEEAIRMLTEVYNAYSFN
;
A
#
# COMPACT_ATOMS: atom_id res chain seq x y z
N MET A 1 37.16 24.65 -23.41
CA MET A 1 38.20 23.61 -23.27
C MET A 1 37.50 22.33 -22.87
N LYS A 2 37.74 21.24 -23.60
CA LYS A 2 37.09 19.92 -23.42
C LYS A 2 37.66 19.19 -22.20
N LYS A 3 36.83 18.41 -21.51
CA LYS A 3 37.19 17.07 -21.00
C LYS A 3 35.93 16.22 -20.78
N ASN A 4 35.68 15.35 -21.74
CA ASN A 4 34.85 14.15 -21.59
C ASN A 4 35.67 13.10 -20.82
N ILE A 5 35.05 12.39 -19.89
CA ILE A 5 35.60 11.13 -19.36
C ILE A 5 34.54 10.04 -19.54
N LEU A 6 34.97 9.01 -20.25
CA LEU A 6 34.27 7.80 -20.65
C LEU A 6 35.00 6.64 -19.96
N PHE A 7 34.27 5.79 -19.23
CA PHE A 7 34.67 4.45 -18.80
C PHE A 7 33.37 3.64 -18.78
N GLY A 8 33.19 2.47 -19.38
CA GLY A 8 34.13 1.51 -19.96
C GLY A 8 33.55 0.12 -19.67
N LEU A 9 32.64 -0.35 -20.54
CA LEU A 9 32.05 -1.70 -20.51
C LEU A 9 33.15 -2.76 -20.60
N ILE A 10 33.16 -3.74 -19.68
CA ILE A 10 33.93 -4.98 -19.82
C ILE A 10 32.93 -6.12 -20.03
N ILE A 11 32.87 -6.58 -21.28
CA ILE A 11 32.24 -7.83 -21.70
C ILE A 11 33.31 -8.91 -21.58
N LEU A 12 33.07 -9.91 -20.72
CA LEU A 12 33.88 -11.12 -20.68
C LEU A 12 33.10 -12.28 -21.30
N SER A 13 33.47 -12.63 -22.52
CA SER A 13 32.97 -13.77 -23.27
C SER A 13 33.87 -15.00 -23.04
N PHE A 14 33.28 -16.11 -22.61
CA PHE A 14 33.85 -17.45 -22.78
C PHE A 14 32.99 -18.23 -23.76
N VAL A 15 33.59 -18.56 -24.91
CA VAL A 15 33.10 -19.53 -25.90
C VAL A 15 33.87 -20.83 -25.69
N LEU A 16 33.16 -21.94 -25.45
CA LEU A 16 33.51 -23.29 -25.91
C LEU A 16 32.20 -24.08 -26.06
N ALA A 17 31.74 -24.30 -27.30
CA ALA A 17 31.62 -25.61 -27.96
C ALA A 17 31.01 -26.71 -27.07
N GLY A 18 29.86 -27.34 -27.36
CA GLY A 18 29.17 -27.61 -28.61
C GLY A 18 28.82 -29.10 -28.63
N CYS A 19 27.53 -29.45 -28.66
CA CYS A 19 26.94 -30.55 -29.46
C CYS A 19 25.48 -30.81 -29.04
N LYS A 20 24.60 -30.74 -30.04
CA LYS A 20 23.25 -31.31 -30.06
C LYS A 20 23.31 -32.83 -29.88
N GLN A 21 22.36 -33.41 -29.13
CA GLN A 21 21.49 -34.46 -29.68
C GLN A 21 20.24 -34.70 -28.85
N ASP A 22 19.20 -35.05 -29.59
CA ASP A 22 17.79 -35.23 -29.24
C ASP A 22 17.48 -36.51 -28.46
N VAL A 23 16.35 -36.45 -27.73
CA VAL A 23 15.27 -37.47 -27.62
C VAL A 23 15.27 -38.54 -26.50
N LYS A 24 14.12 -38.51 -25.79
CA LYS A 24 13.26 -39.57 -25.18
C LYS A 24 13.47 -40.13 -23.77
N GLU A 25 12.38 -39.97 -23.02
CA GLU A 25 11.70 -40.92 -22.10
C GLU A 25 12.37 -42.28 -21.84
N GLU A 26 12.56 -42.64 -20.57
CA GLU A 26 11.74 -43.65 -19.86
C GLU A 26 12.18 -43.86 -18.39
N LYS A 27 11.17 -43.84 -17.52
CA LYS A 27 10.83 -44.75 -16.40
C LYS A 27 11.89 -45.42 -15.50
N GLU A 28 11.52 -45.40 -14.21
CA GLU A 28 11.69 -46.46 -13.18
C GLU A 28 13.14 -46.81 -12.78
N ALA A 29 13.50 -47.15 -11.55
CA ALA A 29 12.87 -47.16 -10.23
C ALA A 29 14.01 -47.49 -9.22
N SER A 30 13.76 -47.18 -7.95
CA SER A 30 14.30 -47.84 -6.75
C SER A 30 15.81 -48.05 -6.60
N THR A 31 16.37 -47.42 -5.56
CA THR A 31 17.30 -48.13 -4.66
C THR A 31 17.20 -47.56 -3.25
N GLU A 32 16.61 -48.34 -2.35
CA GLU A 32 16.81 -48.24 -0.90
C GLU A 32 18.29 -48.44 -0.55
N VAL A 33 18.83 -47.59 0.33
CA VAL A 33 19.91 -47.97 1.25
C VAL A 33 19.63 -47.36 2.63
N THR A 34 19.68 -48.22 3.64
CA THR A 34 19.35 -48.01 5.05
C THR A 34 20.55 -47.50 5.86
N LYS A 35 20.29 -46.52 6.75
CA LYS A 35 20.92 -46.16 8.04
C LYS A 35 22.46 -46.15 8.21
N GLU A 36 22.98 -45.02 8.71
CA GLU A 36 23.54 -44.94 10.07
C GLU A 36 23.59 -43.48 10.61
N LEU A 37 23.46 -43.37 11.94
CA LEU A 37 23.33 -42.15 12.76
C LEU A 37 24.69 -41.62 13.24
N SER A 38 24.82 -40.30 13.32
CA SER A 38 25.74 -39.53 14.17
C SER A 38 25.33 -38.05 14.00
N GLY A 39 24.76 -37.33 14.96
CA GLY A 39 25.14 -37.18 16.35
C GLY A 39 25.54 -35.72 16.57
N GLY A 40 24.58 -34.88 16.95
CA GLY A 40 24.79 -33.46 17.27
C GLY A 40 23.52 -32.89 17.89
N GLN A 41 23.55 -32.66 19.21
CA GLN A 41 22.50 -31.97 19.95
C GLN A 41 22.59 -30.47 19.64
N GLU A 42 21.54 -29.92 19.04
CA GLU A 42 21.18 -28.52 19.23
C GLU A 42 19.87 -28.49 20.01
N GLU A 43 19.89 -27.73 21.09
CA GLU A 43 18.83 -27.54 22.06
C GLU A 43 17.76 -26.66 21.41
N VAL A 44 16.74 -27.29 20.83
CA VAL A 44 15.54 -26.61 20.31
C VAL A 44 14.56 -26.49 21.47
N THR A 45 14.24 -25.26 21.85
CA THR A 45 13.10 -24.95 22.71
C THR A 45 11.82 -25.41 22.03
N GLU A 46 11.25 -26.51 22.54
CA GLU A 46 10.01 -27.11 22.06
C GLU A 46 8.82 -26.15 22.28
N THR A 47 8.28 -25.62 21.18
CA THR A 47 6.85 -25.27 21.08
C THR A 47 6.04 -26.57 21.27
N PRO A 48 4.87 -26.55 21.94
CA PRO A 48 4.18 -27.78 22.35
C PRO A 48 3.79 -28.60 21.13
N GLU A 49 4.47 -29.73 20.89
CA GLU A 49 4.12 -30.66 19.82
C GLU A 49 2.76 -31.29 20.12
N GLN A 50 1.70 -30.81 19.46
CA GLN A 50 0.43 -31.53 19.44
C GLN A 50 0.57 -32.78 18.55
N ASN A 51 0.56 -33.94 19.20
CA ASN A 51 0.56 -35.24 18.53
C ASN A 51 -0.83 -35.49 17.90
N THR A 52 -0.88 -35.92 16.64
CA THR A 52 -2.11 -36.27 15.87
C THR A 52 -3.05 -37.26 16.59
N GLN A 53 -2.57 -37.91 17.64
CA GLN A 53 -3.33 -38.77 18.52
C GLN A 53 -4.50 -38.07 19.25
N SER A 54 -4.46 -36.76 19.46
CA SER A 54 -5.57 -35.97 20.06
C SER A 54 -6.81 -35.91 19.15
N PHE A 55 -6.63 -35.96 17.83
CA PHE A 55 -7.70 -35.80 16.84
C PHE A 55 -8.25 -37.14 16.33
N LYS A 56 -7.69 -38.26 16.78
CA LYS A 56 -8.10 -39.61 16.35
C LYS A 56 -9.57 -39.86 16.62
N GLY A 57 -10.32 -40.16 15.56
CA GLY A 57 -11.76 -40.43 15.60
C GLY A 57 -12.66 -39.24 15.23
N ARG A 58 -12.09 -38.03 15.12
CA ARG A 58 -12.78 -36.83 14.60
C ARG A 58 -12.34 -36.45 13.18
N VAL A 59 -11.26 -37.04 12.68
CA VAL A 59 -10.81 -36.84 11.29
C VAL A 59 -11.92 -37.24 10.32
N ILE A 60 -12.22 -36.33 9.39
CA ILE A 60 -13.19 -36.53 8.32
C ILE A 60 -12.42 -37.04 7.10
N GLU A 61 -12.29 -38.37 7.02
CA GLU A 61 -11.43 -39.07 6.05
C GLU A 61 -11.75 -38.73 4.59
N ASN A 62 -13.04 -38.58 4.25
CA ASN A 62 -13.47 -38.24 2.89
C ASN A 62 -13.27 -36.76 2.52
N GLN A 63 -12.79 -35.94 3.46
CA GLN A 63 -12.44 -34.53 3.27
C GLN A 63 -10.99 -34.27 3.71
N THR A 64 -10.16 -35.32 3.72
CA THR A 64 -8.74 -35.29 4.04
C THR A 64 -7.95 -35.70 2.80
N PHE A 65 -6.93 -34.93 2.43
CA PHE A 65 -6.27 -35.06 1.13
C PHE A 65 -4.76 -34.96 1.25
N GLU A 66 -4.04 -35.86 0.59
CA GLU A 66 -2.62 -35.67 0.29
C GLU A 66 -2.46 -34.65 -0.84
N ILE A 67 -1.64 -33.62 -0.61
CA ILE A 67 -1.48 -32.51 -1.55
C ILE A 67 -0.05 -31.96 -1.51
N GLN A 68 0.41 -31.54 -2.69
CA GLN A 68 1.63 -30.75 -2.84
C GLN A 68 1.27 -29.26 -2.82
N LEU A 69 1.81 -28.54 -1.83
CA LEU A 69 1.71 -27.08 -1.68
C LEU A 69 3.10 -26.44 -1.86
N ASN A 70 3.13 -25.18 -2.34
CA ASN A 70 4.35 -24.51 -2.80
C ASN A 70 5.44 -24.47 -1.72
N ASP A 71 5.12 -23.92 -0.54
CA ASP A 71 6.11 -23.68 0.53
C ASP A 71 6.17 -24.82 1.58
N TRP A 72 5.24 -25.78 1.51
CA TRP A 72 5.09 -26.86 2.48
C TRP A 72 5.54 -28.23 1.96
N GLY A 73 5.65 -28.36 0.63
CA GLY A 73 5.95 -29.61 -0.05
C GLY A 73 4.76 -30.58 -0.04
N MET A 74 5.05 -31.88 -0.02
CA MET A 74 4.03 -32.92 0.12
C MET A 74 3.57 -33.01 1.57
N VAL A 75 2.28 -32.79 1.80
CA VAL A 75 1.63 -32.78 3.11
C VAL A 75 0.24 -33.41 3.01
N THR A 76 -0.36 -33.72 4.16
CA THR A 76 -1.76 -34.11 4.25
C THR A 76 -2.56 -32.96 4.82
N PHE A 77 -3.50 -32.42 4.05
CA PHE A 77 -4.52 -31.50 4.55
C PHE A 77 -5.57 -32.34 5.30
N THR A 78 -5.68 -32.13 6.60
CA THR A 78 -6.54 -32.92 7.49
C THR A 78 -7.70 -32.08 7.98
N SER A 79 -8.92 -32.56 7.69
CA SER A 79 -10.16 -31.98 8.19
C SER A 79 -10.61 -32.70 9.46
N VAL A 80 -10.92 -31.96 10.51
CA VAL A 80 -11.31 -32.51 11.82
C VAL A 80 -12.68 -31.98 12.21
N ALA A 81 -13.61 -32.88 12.52
CA ALA A 81 -14.95 -32.52 13.02
C ALA A 81 -14.86 -31.79 14.37
N PRO A 82 -15.86 -30.97 14.76
CA PRO A 82 -15.86 -30.25 16.03
C PRO A 82 -15.76 -31.14 17.28
N GLU A 83 -15.34 -30.54 18.41
CA GLU A 83 -15.35 -31.18 19.72
C GLU A 83 -16.78 -31.48 20.21
N GLU A 84 -16.94 -32.32 21.23
CA GLU A 84 -18.24 -32.75 21.77
C GLU A 84 -19.12 -31.60 22.34
N ASN A 85 -18.57 -30.37 22.46
CA ASN A 85 -19.29 -29.15 22.85
C ASN A 85 -18.92 -27.94 21.97
N SER A 86 -18.45 -28.18 20.75
CA SER A 86 -18.09 -27.13 19.79
C SER A 86 -18.86 -27.34 18.49
N ASN A 87 -19.03 -26.26 17.74
CA ASN A 87 -19.52 -26.30 16.36
C ASN A 87 -18.43 -25.90 15.35
N ASP A 88 -17.19 -25.77 15.82
CA ASP A 88 -16.07 -25.25 15.06
C ASP A 88 -15.21 -26.43 14.57
N PRO A 89 -15.17 -26.72 13.26
CA PRO A 89 -14.25 -27.71 12.72
C PRO A 89 -12.82 -27.15 12.68
N GLU A 90 -11.85 -28.04 12.68
CA GLU A 90 -10.42 -27.68 12.66
C GLU A 90 -9.75 -28.21 11.38
N PHE A 91 -8.78 -27.47 10.88
CA PHE A 91 -8.06 -27.78 9.66
C PHE A 91 -6.55 -27.70 9.90
N LEU A 92 -5.83 -28.72 9.46
CA LEU A 92 -4.43 -28.93 9.81
C LEU A 92 -3.60 -29.33 8.58
N LEU A 93 -2.31 -29.00 8.57
CA LEU A 93 -1.33 -29.70 7.73
C LEU A 93 -0.57 -30.71 8.59
N VAL A 94 -0.59 -31.96 8.14
CA VAL A 94 0.09 -33.08 8.79
C VAL A 94 1.21 -33.57 7.86
N LYS A 95 2.39 -33.81 8.43
CA LYS A 95 3.53 -34.39 7.73
C LYS A 95 4.25 -35.37 8.65
N ASN A 96 4.49 -36.59 8.19
CA ASN A 96 5.10 -37.66 8.99
C ASN A 96 4.38 -37.88 10.34
N ASP A 97 3.04 -37.95 10.31
CA ASP A 97 2.17 -38.11 11.49
C ASP A 97 2.24 -36.98 12.55
N LYS A 98 2.89 -35.85 12.21
CA LYS A 98 2.99 -34.66 13.06
C LYS A 98 2.20 -33.50 12.46
N VAL A 99 1.44 -32.79 13.29
CA VAL A 99 0.83 -31.51 12.91
C VAL A 99 1.95 -30.48 12.76
N ILE A 100 2.06 -29.87 11.58
CA ILE A 100 3.08 -28.86 11.28
C ILE A 100 2.49 -27.47 11.07
N TYR A 101 1.16 -27.38 10.91
CA TYR A 101 0.44 -26.13 10.74
C TYR A 101 -1.02 -26.30 11.15
N GLU A 102 -1.55 -25.28 11.81
CA GLU A 102 -2.97 -25.14 12.14
C GLU A 102 -3.51 -23.95 11.36
N PHE A 103 -4.60 -24.13 10.63
CA PHE A 103 -5.22 -23.03 9.88
C PHE A 103 -5.94 -22.04 10.82
N PRO A 104 -6.18 -20.80 10.37
CA PRO A 104 -6.92 -19.82 11.15
C PRO A 104 -8.27 -20.35 11.65
N GLU A 105 -8.62 -19.96 12.88
CA GLU A 105 -9.84 -20.44 13.55
C GLU A 105 -11.11 -20.08 12.75
N ILE A 106 -12.06 -21.01 12.77
CA ILE A 106 -13.40 -20.83 12.24
C ILE A 106 -14.34 -20.79 13.43
N LYS A 107 -15.06 -19.69 13.61
CA LYS A 107 -16.04 -19.53 14.69
C LYS A 107 -17.42 -19.44 14.08
N ALA A 108 -18.26 -20.41 14.39
CA ALA A 108 -19.68 -20.36 14.09
C ALA A 108 -20.43 -19.60 15.18
N ASP A 109 -21.60 -19.05 14.83
CA ASP A 109 -22.51 -18.50 15.84
C ASP A 109 -22.96 -19.60 16.81
N ALA A 110 -23.12 -19.25 18.08
CA ALA A 110 -23.46 -20.22 19.13
C ALA A 110 -24.81 -20.94 18.91
N SER A 111 -25.68 -20.36 18.08
CA SER A 111 -26.96 -20.95 17.68
C SER A 111 -26.84 -22.01 16.59
N ASP A 112 -25.71 -22.06 15.89
CA ASP A 112 -25.57 -22.83 14.67
C ASP A 112 -24.92 -24.17 14.96
N SER A 113 -25.49 -25.23 14.39
CA SER A 113 -24.99 -26.59 14.57
C SER A 113 -24.25 -27.04 13.31
N PHE A 114 -22.98 -27.39 13.47
CA PHE A 114 -22.19 -27.97 12.38
C PHE A 114 -22.82 -29.27 11.89
N LYS A 115 -22.89 -29.46 10.56
CA LYS A 115 -23.36 -30.69 9.94
C LYS A 115 -22.24 -31.48 9.30
N GLN A 116 -21.54 -30.85 8.37
CA GLN A 116 -20.53 -31.52 7.56
C GLN A 116 -19.66 -30.50 6.83
N ILE A 117 -18.55 -31.00 6.29
CA ILE A 117 -17.80 -30.33 5.24
C ILE A 117 -18.38 -30.82 3.90
N SER A 118 -19.07 -29.94 3.19
CA SER A 118 -19.65 -30.20 1.88
C SER A 118 -18.57 -30.36 0.81
N GLY A 119 -17.42 -29.70 0.95
CA GLY A 119 -16.28 -29.93 0.08
C GLY A 119 -15.02 -29.17 0.48
N VAL A 120 -13.89 -29.68 -0.02
CA VAL A 120 -12.56 -29.05 0.02
C VAL A 120 -12.03 -28.95 -1.40
N LYS A 121 -11.41 -27.82 -1.73
CA LYS A 121 -10.74 -27.61 -3.01
C LYS A 121 -9.43 -26.84 -2.81
N PHE A 122 -8.46 -27.15 -3.67
CA PHE A 122 -7.18 -26.44 -3.73
C PHE A 122 -7.07 -25.74 -5.08
N SER A 123 -6.96 -24.43 -5.08
CA SER A 123 -6.86 -23.61 -6.30
C SER A 123 -6.13 -22.33 -6.00
N ASP A 124 -5.41 -21.80 -6.97
CA ASP A 124 -4.90 -20.43 -6.94
C ASP A 124 -6.08 -19.49 -7.26
N VAL A 125 -6.78 -19.00 -6.23
CA VAL A 125 -7.97 -18.17 -6.41
C VAL A 125 -7.58 -16.70 -6.60
N ASN A 126 -6.56 -16.24 -5.89
CA ASN A 126 -6.06 -14.85 -5.96
C ASN A 126 -5.08 -14.59 -7.12
N MET A 127 -4.77 -15.63 -7.92
CA MET A 127 -3.89 -15.58 -9.09
C MET A 127 -2.44 -15.19 -8.75
N ASP A 128 -1.97 -15.54 -7.56
CA ASP A 128 -0.64 -15.21 -7.07
C ASP A 128 0.42 -16.30 -7.34
N GLY A 129 0.01 -17.41 -7.96
CA GLY A 129 0.85 -18.56 -8.29
C GLY A 129 0.99 -19.61 -7.18
N LYS A 130 0.35 -19.41 -6.03
CA LYS A 130 0.27 -20.35 -4.91
C LYS A 130 -1.13 -20.95 -4.83
N LYS A 131 -1.25 -22.11 -4.18
CA LYS A 131 -2.56 -22.77 -4.04
C LYS A 131 -3.19 -22.35 -2.72
N ASP A 132 -4.40 -21.84 -2.81
CA ASP A 132 -5.29 -21.56 -1.69
C ASP A 132 -6.14 -22.78 -1.36
N VAL A 133 -6.80 -22.74 -0.20
CA VAL A 133 -7.77 -23.75 0.22
C VAL A 133 -9.16 -23.13 0.28
N LEU A 134 -10.07 -23.64 -0.55
CA LEU A 134 -11.48 -23.28 -0.53
C LEU A 134 -12.28 -24.39 0.15
N LEU A 135 -13.11 -24.02 1.11
CA LEU A 135 -13.94 -24.93 1.89
C LEU A 135 -15.40 -24.50 1.76
N LEU A 136 -16.27 -25.51 1.79
CA LEU A 136 -17.70 -25.31 1.94
C LEU A 136 -18.19 -26.09 3.14
N LEU A 137 -18.54 -25.39 4.21
CA LEU A 137 -19.08 -25.98 5.44
C LEU A 137 -20.59 -25.89 5.43
N GLN A 138 -21.28 -26.87 5.97
CA GLN A 138 -22.73 -26.82 6.13
C GLN A 138 -23.10 -26.72 7.61
N TYR A 139 -23.91 -25.73 7.92
CA TYR A 139 -24.49 -25.49 9.24
C TYR A 139 -26.01 -25.58 9.18
N CYS A 140 -26.65 -25.77 10.33
CA CYS A 140 -28.09 -25.68 10.46
C CYS A 140 -28.49 -24.95 11.75
N ASN A 141 -29.67 -24.34 11.74
CA ASN A 141 -30.33 -23.80 12.91
C ASN A 141 -31.85 -23.80 12.69
N ASP A 142 -32.62 -24.18 13.71
CA ASP A 142 -34.10 -24.19 13.70
C ASP A 142 -34.79 -24.84 12.47
N GLY A 143 -34.12 -25.81 11.85
CA GLY A 143 -34.63 -26.56 10.68
C GLY A 143 -34.17 -26.03 9.33
N ASP A 144 -33.53 -24.86 9.28
CA ASP A 144 -32.89 -24.31 8.09
C ASP A 144 -31.43 -24.80 8.01
N SER A 145 -30.90 -24.95 6.80
CA SER A 145 -29.51 -25.33 6.55
C SER A 145 -28.93 -24.44 5.47
N TRP A 146 -27.69 -24.00 5.65
CA TRP A 146 -26.97 -23.16 4.70
C TRP A 146 -25.52 -23.58 4.62
N ASN A 147 -24.86 -23.12 3.57
CA ASN A 147 -23.44 -23.32 3.39
C ASN A 147 -22.67 -22.05 3.74
N MET A 148 -21.56 -22.23 4.45
CA MET A 148 -20.60 -21.19 4.78
C MET A 148 -19.32 -21.41 3.97
N PRO A 149 -18.93 -20.46 3.10
CA PRO A 149 -17.62 -20.50 2.45
C PRO A 149 -16.54 -20.23 3.50
N VAL A 150 -15.41 -20.93 3.40
CA VAL A 150 -14.20 -20.56 4.14
C VAL A 150 -13.02 -20.57 3.18
N ILE A 151 -12.31 -19.44 3.11
CA ILE A 151 -11.20 -19.24 2.18
C ILE A 151 -9.92 -19.03 2.96
N PHE A 152 -8.97 -19.95 2.81
CA PHE A 152 -7.61 -19.79 3.32
C PHE A 152 -6.67 -19.46 2.16
N LEU A 153 -6.23 -18.20 2.10
CA LEU A 153 -5.28 -17.72 1.10
C LEU A 153 -3.86 -17.99 1.58
N GLN A 154 -3.03 -18.58 0.73
CA GLN A 154 -1.63 -18.78 1.06
C GLN A 154 -0.90 -17.45 0.94
N GLU A 155 -0.22 -17.00 1.99
CA GLU A 155 0.39 -15.67 1.99
C GLU A 155 1.48 -15.56 0.90
N ASN A 156 1.47 -14.44 0.19
CA ASN A 156 2.49 -14.10 -0.78
C ASN A 156 3.01 -12.69 -0.47
N PRO A 157 4.26 -12.54 0.00
CA PRO A 157 4.81 -11.23 0.36
C PRO A 157 4.76 -10.21 -0.77
N ASP A 158 4.78 -10.67 -2.03
CA ASP A 158 4.75 -9.83 -3.22
C ASP A 158 3.32 -9.49 -3.69
N ASN A 159 2.29 -10.09 -3.09
CA ASN A 159 0.88 -9.90 -3.46
C ASN A 159 -0.03 -9.91 -2.21
N MET A 160 0.00 -8.81 -1.47
CA MET A 160 -0.71 -8.65 -0.21
C MET A 160 -1.90 -7.70 -0.37
N MET A 161 -3.08 -8.23 -0.67
CA MET A 161 -4.32 -7.46 -0.88
C MET A 161 -4.60 -6.42 0.22
N TYR A 162 -4.36 -6.75 1.49
CA TYR A 162 -4.62 -5.81 2.60
C TYR A 162 -3.65 -4.61 2.67
N LEU A 163 -2.56 -4.61 1.89
CA LEU A 163 -1.76 -3.38 1.70
C LEU A 163 -2.55 -2.33 0.91
N ASP A 164 -3.32 -2.77 -0.10
CA ASP A 164 -4.14 -1.89 -0.93
C ASP A 164 -5.46 -1.51 -0.21
N TYR A 165 -5.94 -2.35 0.72
CA TYR A 165 -7.16 -2.11 1.50
C TYR A 165 -6.91 -2.24 3.02
N PRO A 166 -6.14 -1.33 3.64
CA PRO A 166 -5.76 -1.44 5.06
C PRO A 166 -6.95 -1.31 6.01
N ASN A 167 -8.05 -0.69 5.57
CA ASN A 167 -9.31 -0.63 6.31
C ASN A 167 -9.97 -2.02 6.48
N LEU A 168 -9.57 -3.01 5.69
CA LEU A 168 -10.09 -4.38 5.76
C LEU A 168 -9.21 -5.31 6.58
N GLU A 169 -8.10 -4.85 7.16
CA GLU A 169 -7.19 -5.69 7.96
C GLU A 169 -7.91 -6.47 9.08
N SER A 170 -8.99 -5.90 9.65
CA SER A 170 -9.79 -6.59 10.67
C SER A 170 -10.53 -7.85 10.18
N TYR A 171 -10.65 -8.02 8.86
CA TYR A 171 -11.23 -9.20 8.22
C TYR A 171 -10.18 -10.29 7.94
N LYS A 172 -8.89 -9.96 8.04
CA LYS A 172 -7.78 -10.91 7.97
C LYS A 172 -7.68 -11.67 9.29
N VAL A 173 -7.86 -12.98 9.26
CA VAL A 173 -7.61 -13.84 10.43
C VAL A 173 -6.38 -14.68 10.16
N GLU A 174 -5.32 -14.43 10.93
CA GLU A 174 -4.03 -15.08 10.74
C GLU A 174 -3.84 -16.26 11.69
N ALA A 175 -3.05 -17.24 11.25
CA ALA A 175 -2.51 -18.27 12.11
C ALA A 175 -0.99 -18.10 12.23
N LYS A 176 -0.46 -18.39 13.42
CA LYS A 176 0.98 -18.28 13.67
C LYS A 176 1.70 -19.51 13.15
N THR A 177 2.84 -19.31 12.52
CA THR A 177 3.77 -20.39 12.20
C THR A 177 5.22 -19.92 12.34
N GLU A 178 6.08 -20.82 12.80
CA GLU A 178 7.54 -20.65 12.78
C GLU A 178 8.15 -21.27 11.51
N ASN A 179 7.37 -22.03 10.74
CA ASN A 179 7.82 -22.80 9.59
C ASN A 179 6.90 -22.57 8.37
N GLY A 180 7.49 -22.37 7.20
CA GLY A 180 6.74 -22.19 5.95
C GLY A 180 6.00 -20.84 5.86
N THR A 181 5.39 -20.57 4.71
CA THR A 181 4.57 -19.38 4.51
C THR A 181 3.15 -19.64 5.01
N PRO A 182 2.61 -18.82 5.93
CA PRO A 182 1.32 -19.08 6.55
C PRO A 182 0.17 -18.91 5.54
N PHE A 183 -1.00 -19.34 5.99
CA PHE A 183 -2.28 -19.04 5.38
C PHE A 183 -3.02 -18.05 6.28
N TYR A 184 -3.71 -17.09 5.67
CA TYR A 184 -4.68 -16.26 6.36
C TYR A 184 -6.08 -16.55 5.84
N ARG A 185 -7.09 -16.30 6.67
CA ARG A 185 -8.49 -16.40 6.29
C ARG A 185 -9.00 -15.01 5.96
N ASP A 186 -9.64 -14.89 4.81
CA ASP A 186 -10.27 -13.65 4.37
C ASP A 186 -11.77 -13.69 4.61
N THR A 187 -12.18 -13.19 5.77
CA THR A 187 -13.61 -13.22 6.16
C THR A 187 -14.46 -12.24 5.35
N PHE A 188 -13.85 -11.24 4.71
CA PHE A 188 -14.57 -10.31 3.84
C PHE A 188 -14.88 -10.94 2.49
N PHE A 189 -13.94 -11.70 1.93
CA PHE A 189 -14.18 -12.48 0.73
C PHE A 189 -15.30 -13.51 0.95
N GLU A 190 -15.33 -14.15 2.12
CA GLU A 190 -16.42 -15.05 2.51
C GLU A 190 -17.78 -14.35 2.57
N GLU A 191 -17.84 -13.14 3.14
CA GLU A 191 -19.07 -12.32 3.11
C GLU A 191 -19.52 -11.98 1.69
N PHE A 192 -18.57 -11.60 0.81
CA PHE A 192 -18.86 -11.31 -0.59
C PHE A 192 -19.49 -12.52 -1.29
N LEU A 193 -18.88 -13.71 -1.16
CA LEU A 193 -19.41 -14.94 -1.73
C LEU A 193 -20.84 -15.23 -1.23
N GLY A 194 -21.08 -15.03 0.08
CA GLY A 194 -22.40 -15.14 0.67
C GLY A 194 -23.43 -14.17 0.07
N LYS A 195 -23.07 -12.89 -0.08
CA LYS A 195 -23.93 -11.84 -0.65
C LYS A 195 -24.24 -12.08 -2.14
N GLN A 196 -23.29 -12.62 -2.89
CA GLN A 196 -23.47 -12.95 -4.31
C GLN A 196 -24.15 -14.31 -4.53
N HIS A 197 -24.51 -15.03 -3.46
CA HIS A 197 -25.09 -16.37 -3.52
C HIS A 197 -24.18 -17.41 -4.23
N LEU A 198 -22.86 -17.25 -4.07
CA LEU A 198 -21.82 -18.10 -4.65
C LEU A 198 -21.35 -19.19 -3.67
N THR A 199 -22.28 -19.75 -2.92
CA THR A 199 -22.00 -20.69 -1.81
C THR A 199 -22.70 -22.04 -1.97
N GLU A 200 -23.30 -22.32 -3.13
CA GLU A 200 -23.97 -23.60 -3.38
C GLU A 200 -22.96 -24.71 -3.69
N LYS A 201 -21.88 -24.39 -4.41
CA LYS A 201 -20.83 -25.34 -4.82
C LYS A 201 -19.46 -24.70 -4.83
N LEU A 202 -18.41 -25.50 -4.66
CA LEU A 202 -17.02 -25.05 -4.73
C LEU A 202 -16.65 -24.41 -6.08
N SER A 203 -17.30 -24.80 -7.18
CA SER A 203 -17.06 -24.20 -8.50
C SER A 203 -17.56 -22.76 -8.60
N ASP A 204 -18.48 -22.36 -7.73
CA ASP A 204 -19.05 -21.00 -7.74
C ASP A 204 -18.06 -19.98 -7.16
N MET A 205 -17.02 -20.44 -6.47
CA MET A 205 -15.96 -19.63 -5.87
C MET A 205 -14.72 -19.50 -6.78
N GLU A 206 -14.74 -20.13 -7.96
CA GLU A 206 -13.60 -20.09 -8.89
C GLU A 206 -13.71 -18.93 -9.87
N GLY A 207 -12.59 -18.25 -10.12
CA GLY A 207 -12.53 -17.16 -11.09
C GLY A 207 -13.25 -15.88 -10.65
N VAL A 208 -13.73 -15.84 -9.41
CA VAL A 208 -14.48 -14.71 -8.84
C VAL A 208 -13.58 -13.68 -8.14
N TRP A 209 -12.27 -13.91 -8.11
CA TRP A 209 -11.33 -12.99 -7.48
C TRP A 209 -11.33 -11.62 -8.14
N THR A 210 -11.40 -11.55 -9.47
CA THR A 210 -11.53 -10.27 -10.18
C THR A 210 -12.83 -9.56 -9.80
N ASP A 211 -13.95 -10.27 -9.76
CA ASP A 211 -15.24 -9.70 -9.33
C ASP A 211 -15.21 -9.26 -7.85
N TYR A 212 -14.46 -9.97 -7.01
CA TYR A 212 -14.25 -9.62 -5.60
C TYR A 212 -13.41 -8.34 -5.46
N VAL A 213 -12.33 -8.20 -6.23
CA VAL A 213 -11.52 -6.97 -6.29
C VAL A 213 -12.34 -5.80 -6.83
N GLU A 214 -13.10 -5.98 -7.91
CA GLU A 214 -14.02 -4.93 -8.41
C GLU A 214 -15.09 -4.57 -7.37
N TYR A 215 -15.59 -5.56 -6.61
CA TYR A 215 -16.52 -5.31 -5.53
C TYR A 215 -15.87 -4.52 -4.40
N LEU A 216 -14.66 -4.91 -3.97
CA LEU A 216 -13.86 -4.21 -2.98
C LEU A 216 -13.69 -2.73 -3.37
N ASP A 217 -13.28 -2.46 -4.61
CA ASP A 217 -13.18 -1.11 -5.15
C ASP A 217 -14.51 -0.36 -5.07
N SER A 218 -15.63 -1.05 -5.32
CA SER A 218 -16.96 -0.45 -5.31
C SER A 218 -17.51 -0.13 -3.91
N ILE A 219 -17.09 -0.87 -2.87
CA ILE A 219 -17.65 -0.75 -1.50
C ILE A 219 -16.68 -0.23 -0.45
N SER A 220 -15.37 -0.25 -0.72
CA SER A 220 -14.37 0.40 0.13
C SER A 220 -14.59 1.91 0.20
N GLY A 221 -15.26 2.51 -0.80
CA GLY A 221 -15.50 3.96 -0.85
C GLY A 221 -14.22 4.78 -0.89
N ALA A 222 -13.06 4.14 -1.10
CA ALA A 222 -11.74 4.78 -1.04
C ALA A 222 -11.31 5.38 -2.38
N THR A 223 -11.94 5.03 -3.50
CA THR A 223 -11.75 5.78 -4.73
C THR A 223 -13.11 5.94 -5.39
N MET A 224 -13.79 7.07 -5.16
CA MET A 224 -14.76 7.48 -6.17
C MET A 224 -14.00 7.50 -7.50
N ASP A 225 -14.54 6.90 -8.57
CA ASP A 225 -13.84 6.84 -9.86
C ASP A 225 -13.18 8.19 -10.18
N ILE A 226 -11.89 8.20 -10.54
CA ILE A 226 -11.09 9.44 -10.65
C ILE A 226 -11.80 10.45 -11.56
N GLN A 227 -12.45 9.97 -12.62
CA GLN A 227 -13.22 10.81 -13.51
C GLN A 227 -14.42 11.47 -12.80
N LYS A 228 -15.12 10.75 -11.92
CA LYS A 228 -16.15 11.33 -11.05
C LYS A 228 -15.57 12.31 -10.02
N GLN A 229 -14.37 12.08 -9.49
CA GLN A 229 -13.73 13.03 -8.57
C GLN A 229 -13.45 14.34 -9.29
N ILE A 230 -12.89 14.26 -10.50
CA ILE A 230 -12.69 15.38 -11.42
C ILE A 230 -13.99 16.10 -11.72
N GLU A 231 -15.09 15.38 -11.97
CA GLU A 231 -16.41 15.98 -12.16
C GLU A 231 -16.87 16.76 -10.93
N VAL A 232 -16.66 16.24 -9.71
CA VAL A 232 -16.99 16.94 -8.47
C VAL A 232 -16.14 18.20 -8.31
N PHE A 233 -14.82 18.15 -8.57
CA PHE A 233 -13.98 19.34 -8.57
C PHE A 233 -14.48 20.38 -9.57
N ALA A 234 -14.72 19.98 -10.82
CA ALA A 234 -15.22 20.87 -11.88
C ALA A 234 -16.56 21.54 -11.52
N GLN A 235 -17.51 20.77 -10.97
CA GLN A 235 -18.84 21.25 -10.58
C GLN A 235 -18.82 22.19 -9.36
N ASN A 236 -17.78 22.10 -8.53
CA ASN A 236 -17.63 22.92 -7.32
C ASN A 236 -16.55 24.02 -7.47
N ARG A 237 -16.17 24.37 -8.71
CA ARG A 237 -15.15 25.40 -8.99
C ARG A 237 -15.45 26.76 -8.37
N ASP A 238 -16.72 27.10 -8.19
CA ASP A 238 -17.14 28.32 -7.49
C ASP A 238 -16.67 28.39 -6.03
N LYS A 239 -16.28 27.24 -5.44
CA LYS A 239 -15.78 27.15 -4.07
C LYS A 239 -14.26 27.25 -3.94
N TRP A 240 -13.51 26.81 -4.95
CA TRP A 240 -12.04 26.71 -4.87
C TRP A 240 -11.32 27.56 -5.93
N ALA A 241 -11.92 27.83 -7.09
CA ALA A 241 -11.40 28.74 -8.12
C ALA A 241 -11.97 30.15 -7.93
N THR A 242 -11.80 30.73 -6.74
CA THR A 242 -12.36 32.06 -6.43
C THR A 242 -11.42 33.17 -6.89
N ASP A 243 -11.97 34.30 -7.36
CA ASP A 243 -11.15 35.47 -7.73
C ASP A 243 -10.37 35.99 -6.51
N ILE A 244 -9.06 36.04 -6.63
CA ILE A 244 -8.18 36.70 -5.66
C ILE A 244 -7.93 38.13 -6.14
N ASP A 245 -8.34 39.11 -5.33
CA ASP A 245 -8.27 40.53 -5.64
C ASP A 245 -6.89 41.10 -5.26
N PHE A 246 -5.82 40.57 -5.84
CA PHE A 246 -4.46 41.08 -5.67
C PHE A 246 -3.67 40.99 -6.99
N ALA A 247 -3.03 42.10 -7.36
CA ALA A 247 -2.24 42.20 -8.59
C ALA A 247 -0.86 41.56 -8.41
N ASP A 248 -0.36 40.92 -9.46
CA ASP A 248 1.00 40.34 -9.59
C ASP A 248 1.27 39.03 -8.82
N GLU A 249 0.26 38.18 -8.63
CA GLU A 249 0.35 36.90 -7.89
C GLU A 249 0.18 35.68 -8.80
N GLN A 250 0.93 34.61 -8.57
CA GLN A 250 0.67 33.33 -9.22
C GLN A 250 -0.47 32.65 -8.50
N TYR A 251 -1.42 32.11 -9.26
CA TYR A 251 -2.57 31.42 -8.69
C TYR A 251 -2.93 30.23 -9.58
N LYS A 252 -2.50 29.05 -9.15
CA LYS A 252 -2.50 27.84 -9.95
C LYS A 252 -3.15 26.67 -9.21
N PHE A 253 -3.57 25.68 -9.98
CA PHE A 253 -4.07 24.42 -9.46
C PHE A 253 -3.39 23.21 -10.10
N THR A 254 -3.38 22.10 -9.38
CA THR A 254 -2.98 20.78 -9.87
C THR A 254 -3.78 19.67 -9.17
N LEU A 255 -3.70 18.45 -9.67
CA LEU A 255 -4.33 17.25 -9.11
C LEU A 255 -3.29 16.16 -8.93
N ALA A 256 -3.25 15.56 -7.74
CA ALA A 256 -2.36 14.45 -7.44
C ALA A 256 -2.97 13.58 -6.33
N ASP A 257 -2.70 12.29 -6.37
CA ASP A 257 -2.91 11.40 -5.23
C ASP A 257 -1.63 11.44 -4.38
N LEU A 258 -1.69 12.17 -3.27
CA LEU A 258 -0.50 12.49 -2.47
C LEU A 258 -0.20 11.42 -1.41
N ASP A 259 -1.20 10.69 -0.90
CA ASP A 259 -0.98 9.61 0.08
C ASP A 259 -1.17 8.20 -0.50
N MET A 260 -1.37 8.11 -1.81
CA MET A 260 -1.52 6.86 -2.57
C MET A 260 -2.70 6.02 -2.08
N ASP A 261 -3.76 6.68 -1.62
CA ASP A 261 -5.01 6.03 -1.20
C ASP A 261 -6.06 5.96 -2.32
N GLY A 262 -5.75 6.57 -3.48
CA GLY A 262 -6.59 6.64 -4.67
C GLY A 262 -7.70 7.70 -4.62
N GLN A 263 -7.80 8.46 -3.54
CA GLN A 263 -8.47 9.76 -3.52
C GLN A 263 -7.49 10.80 -4.07
N VAL A 264 -8.00 11.66 -4.95
CA VAL A 264 -7.18 12.69 -5.58
C VAL A 264 -7.30 13.96 -4.77
N GLU A 265 -6.18 14.57 -4.43
CA GLU A 265 -6.14 15.91 -3.87
C GLU A 265 -6.08 16.95 -4.98
N LEU A 266 -7.00 17.90 -4.92
CA LEU A 266 -6.92 19.17 -5.61
C LEU A 266 -6.11 20.14 -4.76
N LEU A 267 -4.97 20.56 -5.30
CA LEU A 267 -4.13 21.60 -4.72
C LEU A 267 -4.43 22.90 -5.43
N VAL A 268 -4.80 23.92 -4.68
CA VAL A 268 -5.01 25.28 -5.20
C VAL A 268 -4.07 26.20 -4.45
N SER A 269 -3.02 26.65 -5.13
CA SER A 269 -1.92 27.39 -4.52
C SER A 269 -1.84 28.78 -5.10
N HIS A 270 -1.59 29.77 -4.24
CA HIS A 270 -1.28 31.14 -4.63
C HIS A 270 -0.04 31.64 -3.91
N SER A 271 0.78 32.39 -4.64
CA SER A 271 1.99 33.03 -4.10
C SER A 271 2.08 34.47 -4.58
N GLY A 272 2.43 35.37 -3.67
CA GLY A 272 2.28 36.80 -3.93
C GLY A 272 2.86 37.75 -2.90
N GLY A 273 2.70 39.03 -3.21
CA GLY A 273 3.16 40.15 -2.37
C GLY A 273 4.68 40.34 -2.32
N THR A 274 5.12 41.46 -1.73
CA THR A 274 6.54 41.79 -1.62
C THR A 274 7.33 40.89 -0.67
N GLY A 275 6.61 40.09 0.14
CA GLY A 275 7.15 39.16 1.11
C GLY A 275 7.35 37.74 0.57
N PHE A 276 6.87 37.45 -0.65
CA PHE A 276 6.81 36.11 -1.23
C PHE A 276 6.07 35.12 -0.32
N PHE A 277 4.85 35.49 0.09
CA PHE A 277 4.03 34.60 0.91
C PHE A 277 3.26 33.65 0.02
N SER A 278 3.23 32.38 0.42
CA SER A 278 2.51 31.32 -0.28
C SER A 278 1.42 30.72 0.60
N TYR A 279 0.34 30.31 -0.06
CA TYR A 279 -0.84 29.73 0.56
C TYR A 279 -1.43 28.68 -0.38
N THR A 280 -1.74 27.51 0.16
CA THR A 280 -2.28 26.37 -0.57
C THR A 280 -3.49 25.81 0.19
N SER A 281 -4.62 25.74 -0.50
CA SER A 281 -5.77 24.96 -0.06
C SER A 281 -5.73 23.57 -0.70
N PHE A 282 -6.14 22.58 0.08
CA PHE A 282 -6.16 21.18 -0.32
C PHE A 282 -7.59 20.68 -0.22
N TYR A 283 -8.09 20.03 -1.27
CA TYR A 283 -9.43 19.49 -1.30
C TYR A 283 -9.40 18.04 -1.73
N ASN A 284 -10.26 17.21 -1.14
CA ASN A 284 -10.59 15.89 -1.65
C ASN A 284 -12.10 15.76 -1.86
N VAL A 285 -12.53 14.59 -2.28
CA VAL A 285 -13.95 14.23 -2.35
C VAL A 285 -14.27 13.24 -1.24
N ASP A 286 -15.16 13.62 -0.33
CA ASP A 286 -15.56 12.74 0.76
C ASP A 286 -16.36 11.52 0.27
N LYS A 287 -16.55 10.55 1.17
CA LYS A 287 -17.33 9.33 0.92
C LYS A 287 -18.78 9.53 0.46
N ASP A 288 -19.35 10.73 0.65
CA ASP A 288 -20.69 11.07 0.16
C ASP A 288 -20.64 11.67 -1.25
N GLY A 289 -19.47 11.77 -1.87
CA GLY A 289 -19.25 12.39 -3.17
C GLY A 289 -19.23 13.91 -3.13
N LYS A 290 -18.89 14.53 -1.99
CA LYS A 290 -18.89 15.99 -1.84
C LYS A 290 -17.48 16.54 -1.69
N LEU A 291 -17.26 17.72 -2.24
CA LEU A 291 -16.02 18.48 -2.02
C LEU A 291 -15.80 18.74 -0.52
N LYS A 292 -14.63 18.36 -0.03
CA LYS A 292 -14.17 18.58 1.35
C LYS A 292 -12.81 19.26 1.31
N GLU A 293 -12.66 20.36 2.04
CA GLU A 293 -11.35 20.98 2.27
C GLU A 293 -10.65 20.24 3.41
N LEU A 294 -9.37 19.92 3.21
CA LEU A 294 -8.55 19.24 4.21
C LEU A 294 -8.04 20.22 5.26
N ASN A 295 -7.93 19.74 6.49
CA ASN A 295 -7.29 20.53 7.54
C ASN A 295 -5.77 20.52 7.32
N THR A 296 -5.10 21.58 7.77
CA THR A 296 -3.64 21.66 7.74
C THR A 296 -3.08 21.87 9.13
N THR A 297 -1.83 21.48 9.35
CA THR A 297 -1.07 21.84 10.56
C THR A 297 -0.35 23.18 10.43
N PHE A 298 -0.61 23.92 9.34
CA PHE A 298 0.07 25.18 9.08
C PHE A 298 -0.36 26.23 10.10
N SER A 299 0.59 27.06 10.52
CA SER A 299 0.29 28.14 11.46
C SER A 299 -0.42 29.27 10.72
N GLU A 300 -1.54 29.74 11.28
CA GLU A 300 -2.15 30.98 10.82
C GLU A 300 -1.08 32.09 10.86
N TYR A 301 -0.97 32.88 9.78
CA TYR A 301 -0.03 33.98 9.60
C TYR A 301 1.42 33.63 9.23
N GLU A 302 1.76 32.35 8.99
CA GLU A 302 3.05 31.96 8.40
C GLU A 302 2.91 31.70 6.88
N SER A 303 4.01 31.88 6.13
CA SER A 303 4.07 31.43 4.73
C SER A 303 4.04 29.91 4.70
N GLN A 304 3.20 29.36 3.82
CA GLN A 304 3.15 27.93 3.55
C GLN A 304 4.22 27.56 2.50
N PRO A 305 4.62 26.29 2.40
CA PRO A 305 5.62 25.88 1.41
C PRO A 305 5.25 26.22 -0.03
N ASP A 306 6.26 26.63 -0.81
CA ASP A 306 6.18 26.84 -2.25
C ASP A 306 6.07 25.49 -2.96
N LEU A 307 4.84 25.09 -3.26
CA LEU A 307 4.54 23.87 -4.02
C LEU A 307 4.66 24.06 -5.53
N MET A 308 4.58 25.31 -5.99
CA MET A 308 4.70 25.67 -7.41
C MET A 308 6.09 26.26 -7.69
N ASP A 309 6.64 25.92 -8.84
CA ASP A 309 7.82 26.62 -9.37
C ASP A 309 7.42 28.05 -9.79
N GLN A 310 8.23 29.04 -9.40
CA GLN A 310 7.95 30.45 -9.67
C GLN A 310 8.12 30.85 -11.16
N VAL A 311 8.69 29.98 -11.99
CA VAL A 311 9.04 30.23 -13.39
C VAL A 311 8.38 29.23 -14.34
N SER A 312 8.11 28.02 -13.86
CA SER A 312 7.61 26.88 -14.64
C SER A 312 6.16 26.52 -14.28
N ASP A 313 5.46 25.92 -15.24
CA ASP A 313 4.18 25.24 -15.01
C ASP A 313 4.38 23.76 -14.62
N GLU A 314 5.62 23.36 -14.40
CA GLU A 314 6.03 22.01 -14.02
C GLU A 314 6.85 22.09 -12.74
N SER A 315 6.70 21.10 -11.86
CA SER A 315 7.46 21.02 -10.61
C SER A 315 7.84 19.57 -10.31
N ASP A 316 9.14 19.33 -10.15
CA ASP A 316 9.67 18.03 -9.72
C ASP A 316 9.99 18.10 -8.22
N VAL A 317 9.49 17.12 -7.48
CA VAL A 317 9.54 17.08 -6.02
C VAL A 317 10.12 15.74 -5.58
N MET A 318 11.14 15.79 -4.73
CA MET A 318 11.66 14.59 -4.08
C MET A 318 10.66 14.09 -3.05
N VAL A 319 10.38 12.79 -3.03
CA VAL A 319 9.47 12.18 -2.05
C VAL A 319 10.16 11.05 -1.32
N TYR A 320 10.03 11.05 0.01
CA TYR A 320 10.50 9.95 0.85
C TYR A 320 9.32 9.17 1.42
N SER A 321 9.22 7.88 1.09
CA SER A 321 8.15 7.03 1.59
C SER A 321 8.60 6.14 2.75
N ASN A 322 7.75 6.01 3.76
CA ASN A 322 7.95 5.13 4.90
C ASN A 322 6.72 4.25 5.11
N ILE A 323 6.93 3.06 5.68
CA ILE A 323 5.84 2.23 6.19
C ILE A 323 5.89 2.29 7.71
N ILE A 324 4.89 2.92 8.33
CA ILE A 324 4.77 3.01 9.78
C ILE A 324 3.48 2.30 10.19
N ASN A 325 3.60 1.26 11.01
CA ASN A 325 2.48 0.42 11.45
C ASN A 325 1.63 -0.13 10.29
N GLY A 326 2.26 -0.49 9.17
CA GLY A 326 1.57 -1.02 7.98
C GLY A 326 0.91 0.04 7.09
N LYS A 327 1.01 1.33 7.44
CA LYS A 327 0.48 2.44 6.64
C LYS A 327 1.62 3.13 5.88
N GLY A 328 1.40 3.43 4.60
CA GLY A 328 2.32 4.24 3.80
C GLY A 328 2.28 5.71 4.24
N TYR A 329 3.45 6.36 4.25
CA TYR A 329 3.61 7.78 4.52
C TYR A 329 4.52 8.38 3.46
N TYR A 330 4.00 9.29 2.65
CA TYR A 330 4.71 9.90 1.52
C TYR A 330 5.07 11.35 1.86
N ASN A 331 6.37 11.63 1.98
CA ASN A 331 6.89 12.89 2.48
C ASN A 331 7.49 13.71 1.34
N TYR A 332 6.72 14.67 0.83
CA TYR A 332 7.10 15.54 -0.29
C TYR A 332 8.01 16.66 0.21
N ILE A 333 9.26 16.70 -0.26
CA ILE A 333 10.24 17.71 0.14
C ILE A 333 9.97 19.01 -0.60
N VAL A 334 9.59 20.03 0.16
CA VAL A 334 9.16 21.33 -0.35
C VAL A 334 10.02 22.45 0.24
N TYR A 335 10.09 23.55 -0.50
CA TYR A 335 10.91 24.70 -0.15
C TYR A 335 10.01 25.93 0.02
N ASP A 336 10.43 26.93 0.77
CA ASP A 336 9.69 28.18 0.96
C ASP A 336 10.67 29.35 1.00
N LEU A 337 10.59 30.24 0.01
CA LEU A 337 11.36 31.48 -0.03
C LEU A 337 10.53 32.64 0.52
N MET A 338 10.92 33.15 1.67
CA MET A 338 10.28 34.30 2.29
C MET A 338 11.23 35.50 2.34
N LYS A 339 10.68 36.69 2.12
CA LYS A 339 11.36 37.96 2.41
C LYS A 339 10.86 38.53 3.73
N GLU A 340 11.56 38.21 4.82
CA GLU A 340 11.23 38.70 6.17
C GLU A 340 11.44 40.21 6.33
N SER A 341 12.41 40.80 5.62
CA SER A 341 12.65 42.24 5.67
C SER A 341 13.31 42.75 4.38
N PRO A 342 13.42 44.09 4.17
CA PRO A 342 14.11 44.63 2.99
C PRO A 342 15.54 44.11 2.77
N SER A 343 16.18 43.57 3.80
CA SER A 343 17.56 43.10 3.80
C SER A 343 17.70 41.69 4.40
N SER A 344 16.62 40.90 4.48
CA SER A 344 16.65 39.54 5.05
C SER A 344 15.73 38.61 4.28
N TYR A 345 16.26 37.46 3.93
CA TYR A 345 15.57 36.37 3.24
C TYR A 345 15.72 35.08 4.04
N VAL A 346 14.70 34.23 3.94
CA VAL A 346 14.63 32.94 4.62
C VAL A 346 14.27 31.89 3.59
N TYR A 347 15.06 30.82 3.53
CA TYR A 347 14.80 29.66 2.69
C TYR A 347 14.58 28.45 3.59
N ARG A 348 13.31 28.05 3.76
CA ARG A 348 12.95 26.89 4.58
C ARG A 348 12.87 25.64 3.71
N VAL A 349 13.33 24.52 4.27
CA VAL A 349 13.09 23.17 3.75
C VAL A 349 12.12 22.48 4.71
N SER A 350 11.03 21.96 4.16
CA SER A 350 10.02 21.20 4.90
C SER A 350 9.69 19.91 4.13
N SER A 351 8.96 19.02 4.79
CA SER A 351 8.24 17.95 4.11
C SER A 351 6.74 18.05 4.38
N LEU A 352 5.95 17.69 3.38
CA LEU A 352 4.50 17.58 3.47
C LEU A 352 4.06 16.13 3.36
N ALA A 353 3.09 15.74 4.16
CA ALA A 353 2.43 14.44 4.09
C ALA A 353 0.97 14.56 4.50
N ILE A 354 0.10 13.75 3.93
CA ILE A 354 -1.29 13.61 4.40
C ILE A 354 -1.34 12.47 5.42
N VAL A 355 -1.87 12.77 6.60
CA VAL A 355 -2.02 11.81 7.69
C VAL A 355 -3.44 11.96 8.24
N ASP A 356 -4.26 10.94 8.03
CA ASP A 356 -5.65 10.88 8.51
C ASP A 356 -6.48 12.11 8.08
N ASP A 357 -6.52 12.40 6.76
CA ASP A 357 -7.19 13.56 6.16
C ASP A 357 -6.65 14.94 6.62
N VAL A 358 -5.43 14.99 7.15
CA VAL A 358 -4.77 16.24 7.57
C VAL A 358 -3.46 16.41 6.83
N VAL A 359 -3.28 17.56 6.17
CA VAL A 359 -2.01 17.95 5.57
C VAL A 359 -1.06 18.41 6.66
N THR A 360 0.03 17.67 6.85
CA THR A 360 1.02 17.89 7.90
C THR A 360 2.31 18.47 7.32
N GLU A 361 2.91 19.44 8.03
CA GLU A 361 4.25 19.96 7.74
C GLU A 361 5.25 19.44 8.78
N THR A 362 6.35 18.86 8.31
CA THR A 362 7.56 18.70 9.13
C THR A 362 8.61 19.67 8.66
N LYS A 363 8.94 20.67 9.48
CA LYS A 363 9.98 21.65 9.18
C LYS A 363 11.35 21.04 9.47
N LEU A 364 12.26 21.09 8.51
CA LEU A 364 13.52 20.33 8.55
C LEU A 364 14.72 21.24 8.81
N ALA A 365 14.94 22.21 7.93
CA ALA A 365 16.09 23.10 7.97
C ALA A 365 15.74 24.49 7.42
N VAL A 366 16.58 25.47 7.75
CA VAL A 366 16.39 26.87 7.34
C VAL A 366 17.72 27.54 7.03
N GLU A 367 17.75 28.28 5.93
CA GLU A 367 18.82 29.21 5.58
C GLU A 367 18.32 30.64 5.84
N TYR A 368 19.18 31.45 6.44
CA TYR A 368 18.97 32.89 6.61
C TYR A 368 20.05 33.63 5.82
N GLU A 369 19.61 34.56 4.97
CA GLU A 369 20.48 35.45 4.22
C GLU A 369 20.19 36.90 4.60
N THR A 370 21.18 37.61 5.16
CA THR A 370 21.07 39.00 5.59
C THR A 370 22.05 39.93 4.88
N TYR A 371 21.60 41.17 4.64
CA TYR A 371 22.32 42.23 3.94
C TYR A 371 22.45 43.49 4.83
N ASP A 372 23.18 43.38 5.95
CA ASP A 372 23.30 44.44 6.97
C ASP A 372 24.69 45.11 7.02
N GLY A 373 25.66 44.57 6.28
CA GLY A 373 27.03 45.08 6.19
C GLY A 373 27.16 46.40 5.39
N PRO A 374 28.23 47.19 5.63
CA PRO A 374 28.46 48.46 4.96
C PRO A 374 28.73 48.33 3.44
N ASP A 375 29.13 47.13 2.99
CA ASP A 375 29.33 46.77 1.59
C ASP A 375 28.13 46.02 0.98
N TYR A 376 27.05 45.81 1.76
CA TYR A 376 25.88 45.01 1.37
C TYR A 376 26.26 43.59 0.89
N ALA A 377 27.33 43.01 1.44
CA ALA A 377 27.63 41.60 1.22
C ALA A 377 26.63 40.72 1.98
N ALA A 378 26.23 39.61 1.37
CA ALA A 378 25.36 38.62 1.99
C ALA A 378 26.08 37.91 3.15
N THR A 379 25.43 37.84 4.30
CA THR A 379 25.78 36.94 5.40
C THR A 379 24.78 35.80 5.41
N VAL A 380 25.27 34.58 5.23
CA VAL A 380 24.43 33.37 5.15
C VAL A 380 24.68 32.50 6.38
N SER A 381 23.61 31.98 6.96
CA SER A 381 23.67 30.99 8.05
C SER A 381 22.62 29.91 7.86
N TYR A 382 22.94 28.70 8.28
CA TYR A 382 22.10 27.52 8.10
C TYR A 382 21.83 26.86 9.44
N LYS A 383 20.59 26.43 9.69
CA LYS A 383 20.22 25.74 10.92
C LYS A 383 19.22 24.63 10.67
N ASP A 384 19.27 23.59 11.50
CA ASP A 384 18.15 22.67 11.62
C ASP A 384 16.99 23.31 12.41
N TYR A 385 15.83 22.68 12.38
CA TYR A 385 14.65 23.19 13.08
C TYR A 385 14.69 23.02 14.63
N THR A 386 15.76 22.42 15.17
CA THR A 386 16.05 22.43 16.61
C THR A 386 16.92 23.65 17.01
N GLY A 387 17.45 24.36 16.02
CA GLY A 387 18.31 25.53 16.17
C GLY A 387 19.81 25.21 16.16
N ALA A 388 20.22 23.98 15.84
CA ALA A 388 21.62 23.63 15.67
C ALA A 388 22.17 24.21 14.36
N GLU A 389 23.38 24.75 14.39
CA GLU A 389 24.04 25.29 13.20
C GLU A 389 24.42 24.16 12.23
N LEU A 390 24.20 24.38 10.95
CA LEU A 390 24.58 23.51 9.85
C LEU A 390 25.64 24.20 8.98
N THR A 391 26.44 23.40 8.29
CA THR A 391 27.17 23.85 7.11
C THR A 391 26.24 23.94 5.90
N GLU A 392 26.65 24.67 4.86
CA GLU A 392 25.93 24.74 3.58
C GLU A 392 25.69 23.35 2.98
N GLU A 393 26.70 22.48 3.02
CA GLU A 393 26.59 21.09 2.53
C GLU A 393 25.58 20.27 3.35
N GLU A 394 25.59 20.43 4.68
CA GLU A 394 24.62 19.76 5.55
C GLU A 394 23.19 20.26 5.34
N TYR A 395 22.98 21.56 5.07
CA TYR A 395 21.67 22.12 4.76
C TYR A 395 21.06 21.49 3.50
N TYR A 396 21.81 21.47 2.40
CA TYR A 396 21.32 20.90 1.13
C TYR A 396 21.15 19.38 1.18
N ALA A 397 21.90 18.68 2.03
CA ALA A 397 21.76 17.24 2.24
C ALA A 397 20.77 16.87 3.37
N TYR A 398 20.21 17.86 4.08
CA TYR A 398 19.53 17.61 5.36
C TYR A 398 18.30 16.72 5.20
N ALA A 399 17.43 17.00 4.22
CA ALA A 399 16.21 16.23 4.00
C ALA A 399 16.53 14.76 3.67
N ALA A 400 17.48 14.52 2.77
CA ALA A 400 17.95 13.19 2.43
C ALA A 400 18.49 12.46 3.67
N ALA A 401 19.41 13.08 4.42
CA ALA A 401 19.98 12.49 5.63
C ALA A 401 18.91 12.19 6.71
N TYR A 402 17.91 13.06 6.85
CA TYR A 402 16.82 12.90 7.82
C TYR A 402 15.94 11.69 7.50
N TYR A 403 15.62 11.45 6.23
CA TYR A 403 14.79 10.34 5.80
C TYR A 403 15.56 9.05 5.57
N ASP A 404 16.82 9.11 5.15
CA ASP A 404 17.75 7.97 5.12
C ASP A 404 17.92 7.36 6.51
N ALA A 405 18.03 8.19 7.55
CA ALA A 405 18.11 7.73 8.94
C ALA A 405 16.85 6.97 9.41
N GLN A 406 15.73 7.12 8.71
CA GLN A 406 14.46 6.43 8.96
C GLN A 406 14.28 5.19 8.05
N ASN A 407 15.24 4.91 7.16
CA ASN A 407 15.15 3.90 6.11
C ASN A 407 13.98 4.14 5.15
N ALA A 408 13.71 5.41 4.83
CA ALA A 408 12.71 5.77 3.82
C ALA A 408 13.17 5.34 2.42
N ALA A 409 12.22 4.98 1.57
CA ALA A 409 12.47 4.81 0.14
C ALA A 409 12.39 6.17 -0.58
N GLU A 410 13.29 6.39 -1.53
CA GLU A 410 13.36 7.62 -2.33
C GLU A 410 12.55 7.46 -3.62
N HIS A 411 11.77 8.49 -3.96
CA HIS A 411 10.94 8.59 -5.16
C HIS A 411 10.97 10.01 -5.74
N GLN A 412 10.51 10.17 -6.97
CA GLN A 412 10.34 11.46 -7.63
C GLN A 412 8.88 11.65 -8.05
N ALA A 413 8.28 12.75 -7.61
CA ALA A 413 6.97 13.20 -8.05
C ALA A 413 7.08 14.36 -9.03
N HIS A 414 6.32 14.31 -10.12
CA HIS A 414 6.21 15.39 -11.08
C HIS A 414 4.80 15.95 -11.08
N PHE A 415 4.67 17.27 -11.07
CA PHE A 415 3.40 17.99 -11.11
C PHE A 415 3.33 18.91 -12.31
N GLN A 416 2.15 19.01 -12.92
CA GLN A 416 1.81 20.06 -13.87
C GLN A 416 0.76 20.98 -13.26
N TRP A 417 0.99 22.28 -13.40
CA TRP A 417 0.15 23.34 -12.87
C TRP A 417 -0.56 24.09 -13.99
N LYS A 418 -1.76 24.60 -13.72
CA LYS A 418 -2.49 25.50 -14.61
C LYS A 418 -3.01 26.71 -13.85
N ASP A 419 -3.10 27.85 -14.53
CA ASP A 419 -3.64 29.07 -13.95
C ASP A 419 -5.14 28.91 -13.62
N VAL A 420 -5.54 29.34 -12.42
CA VAL A 420 -6.94 29.32 -11.99
C VAL A 420 -7.83 30.20 -12.88
N SER A 421 -7.25 31.27 -13.45
CA SER A 421 -7.96 32.15 -14.40
C SER A 421 -8.44 31.43 -15.66
N ASP A 422 -7.81 30.31 -16.03
CA ASP A 422 -8.20 29.54 -17.21
C ASP A 422 -9.46 28.70 -16.96
N ILE A 423 -9.70 28.29 -15.70
CA ILE A 423 -10.78 27.38 -15.34
C ILE A 423 -11.99 28.09 -14.72
N VAL A 424 -11.81 29.26 -14.10
CA VAL A 424 -12.89 29.96 -13.36
C VAL A 424 -14.14 30.21 -14.19
N ASN A 425 -13.98 30.58 -15.47
CA ASN A 425 -15.09 30.85 -16.39
C ASN A 425 -15.32 29.73 -17.42
N ALA A 426 -14.64 28.59 -17.26
CA ALA A 426 -14.78 27.46 -18.16
C ALA A 426 -16.16 26.79 -18.03
N SER A 427 -16.63 26.18 -19.12
CA SER A 427 -17.75 25.24 -19.05
C SER A 427 -17.36 23.99 -18.25
N ASP A 428 -18.34 23.23 -17.77
CA ASP A 428 -18.06 22.01 -16.99
C ASP A 428 -17.21 21.01 -17.81
N GLU A 429 -17.48 20.86 -19.12
CA GLU A 429 -16.70 20.00 -20.03
C GLU A 429 -15.25 20.48 -20.18
N GLU A 430 -15.02 21.79 -20.29
CA GLU A 430 -13.68 22.37 -20.39
C GLU A 430 -12.91 22.24 -19.07
N ALA A 431 -13.58 22.48 -17.94
CA ALA A 431 -13.00 22.34 -16.61
C ALA A 431 -12.57 20.88 -16.34
N ILE A 432 -13.45 19.92 -16.65
CA ILE A 432 -13.13 18.49 -16.56
C ILE A 432 -11.89 18.18 -17.39
N ARG A 433 -11.82 18.63 -18.65
CA ARG A 433 -10.66 18.40 -19.51
C ARG A 433 -9.37 18.97 -18.91
N MET A 434 -9.40 20.18 -18.39
CA MET A 434 -8.21 20.82 -17.80
C MET A 434 -7.73 20.08 -16.54
N LEU A 435 -8.66 19.66 -15.68
CA LEU A 435 -8.37 18.87 -14.48
C LEU A 435 -7.80 17.49 -14.85
N THR A 436 -8.40 16.80 -15.83
CA THR A 436 -7.87 15.54 -16.37
C THR A 436 -6.47 15.70 -16.96
N GLU A 437 -6.17 16.84 -17.62
CA GLU A 437 -4.84 17.12 -18.17
C GLU A 437 -3.78 17.20 -17.06
N VAL A 438 -4.02 17.98 -15.99
CA VAL A 438 -3.05 18.11 -14.90
C VAL A 438 -2.91 16.81 -14.10
N TYR A 439 -4.00 16.06 -13.91
CA TYR A 439 -3.95 14.75 -13.27
C TYR A 439 -3.13 13.74 -14.08
N ASN A 440 -3.34 13.65 -15.41
CA ASN A 440 -2.58 12.72 -16.25
C ASN A 440 -1.11 13.08 -16.40
N ALA A 441 -0.75 14.34 -16.13
CA ALA A 441 0.62 14.79 -16.11
C ALA A 441 1.32 14.47 -14.79
N TYR A 442 0.56 14.26 -13.70
CA TYR A 442 1.13 13.80 -12.43
C TYR A 442 1.79 12.43 -12.62
N SER A 443 3.00 12.28 -12.08
CA SER A 443 3.67 10.98 -12.03
C SER A 443 4.46 10.83 -10.75
N PHE A 444 4.60 9.59 -10.33
CA PHE A 444 5.35 9.18 -9.14
C PHE A 444 6.23 7.98 -9.53
N ASN A 445 7.55 8.11 -9.42
CA ASN A 445 8.53 7.14 -9.94
C ASN A 445 9.60 6.74 -8.94
#